data_AF-A0A917S0E1-F1
#
_entry.id   AF-A0A917S0E1-F1
#
_cell.length_a   1.000
_cell.length_b   1.000
_cell.length_c   1.000
_cell.angle_alpha   90.00
_cell.angle_beta   90.00
_cell.angle_gamma   90.00
#
_symmetry.space_group_name_H-M   'P 1'
#
loop_
_entity.id
_entity.type
_entity.pdbx_description
1 polymer ?
#
loop_
_entity_poly.entity_id
_entity_poly.type
_entity_poly.pdbx_seq_one_letter_code
_entity_poly.pdbx_strand_id
1 'polypeptide(L)'
;MMAFGLIWETSLQELVAPEAFGRVASLDMLGSFALLPAGFLFTGWFANIIGGAAAITILGATVVLSTVLILLCIPAIRKFD
;
A
#
# COMPACT_ATOMS: atom_id res chain seq x y z
N MET A 1 2.31 6.11 -12.34
CA MET A 1 2.14 7.06 -11.21
C MET A 1 0.98 8.02 -11.43
N MET A 2 0.88 8.73 -12.56
CA MET A 2 -0.19 9.73 -12.77
C MET A 2 -1.62 9.17 -12.64
N ALA A 3 -1.89 7.99 -13.21
CA ALA A 3 -3.23 7.39 -13.14
C ALA A 3 -3.63 6.97 -11.71
N PHE A 4 -2.72 6.37 -10.95
CA PHE A 4 -3.00 5.97 -9.56
C PHE A 4 -3.28 7.19 -8.69
N GLY A 5 -2.43 8.22 -8.74
CA GLY A 5 -2.63 9.42 -7.94
C GLY A 5 -3.96 10.11 -8.25
N LEU A 6 -4.33 10.20 -9.54
CA LEU A 6 -5.62 10.74 -9.93
C LEU A 6 -6.80 9.93 -9.36
N ILE A 7 -6.76 8.60 -9.49
CA ILE A 7 -7.82 7.73 -8.95
C ILE A 7 -7.91 7.85 -7.43
N TRP A 8 -6.76 7.88 -6.74
CA TRP A 8 -6.70 7.97 -5.28
C TRP A 8 -7.30 9.29 -4.77
N GLU A 9 -6.84 10.41 -5.30
CA GLU A 9 -7.30 11.75 -4.89
C GLU A 9 -8.80 11.91 -5.15
N THR A 10 -9.29 11.50 -6.33
CA THR A 10 -10.73 11.56 -6.64
C THR A 10 -11.53 10.63 -5.73
N SER A 11 -11.04 9.41 -5.46
CA SER A 11 -11.72 8.46 -4.56
C SER A 11 -11.81 9.02 -3.14
N LEU A 12 -10.77 9.68 -2.63
CA LEU A 12 -10.80 10.33 -1.32
C LEU A 12 -11.84 11.45 -1.29
N GLN A 13 -11.97 12.24 -2.36
CA GLN A 13 -12.97 13.32 -2.41
C GLN A 13 -14.41 12.79 -2.58
N GLU A 14 -14.61 11.71 -3.32
CA GLU A 14 -15.95 11.15 -3.57
C GLU A 14 -16.46 10.26 -2.43
N LEU A 15 -15.58 9.51 -1.77
CA LEU A 15 -15.97 8.48 -0.80
C LEU A 15 -15.86 8.91 0.66
N VAL A 16 -15.11 9.98 0.96
CA VAL A 16 -14.89 10.44 2.35
C VAL A 16 -15.73 11.68 2.64
N ALA A 17 -16.47 11.63 3.75
CA ALA A 17 -17.23 12.79 4.21
C ALA A 17 -16.30 13.99 4.52
N PRO A 18 -16.67 15.23 4.17
CA PRO A 18 -15.81 16.41 4.32
C PRO A 18 -15.25 16.60 5.74
N GLU A 19 -16.04 16.34 6.77
CA GLU A 19 -15.66 16.45 8.18
C GLU A 19 -14.63 15.38 8.63
N ALA A 20 -14.54 14.26 7.91
CA ALA A 20 -13.60 13.18 8.19
C ALA A 20 -12.35 13.22 7.30
N PHE A 21 -12.36 14.03 6.24
CA PHE A 21 -11.32 14.06 5.20
C PHE A 21 -9.92 14.22 5.80
N GLY A 22 -9.71 15.22 6.67
CA GLY A 22 -8.41 15.47 7.28
C GLY A 22 -7.88 14.28 8.09
N ARG A 23 -8.76 13.53 8.75
CA ARG A 23 -8.37 12.32 9.52
C ARG A 23 -7.97 11.19 8.58
N VAL A 24 -8.76 10.91 7.55
CA VAL A 24 -8.46 9.85 6.58
C VAL A 24 -7.17 10.16 5.82
N ALA A 25 -7.02 11.39 5.32
CA ALA A 25 -5.81 11.83 4.63
C ALA A 25 -4.57 11.75 5.54
N SER A 26 -4.68 12.12 6.82
CA SER A 26 -3.55 12.02 7.76
C SER A 26 -3.10 10.57 8.00
N LEU A 27 -4.04 9.61 8.04
CA LEU A 27 -3.73 8.19 8.20
C LEU A 27 -3.09 7.62 6.93
N ASP A 28 -3.57 8.01 5.76
CA ASP A 28 -2.95 7.66 4.49
C ASP A 28 -1.51 8.17 4.41
N MET A 29 -1.28 9.45 4.71
CA MET A 29 0.06 10.04 4.69
C MET A 29 1.00 9.39 5.70
N LEU A 30 0.50 9.02 6.89
CA LEU A 30 1.28 8.29 7.88
C LEU A 30 1.76 6.95 7.32
N GLY A 31 0.85 6.17 6.73
CA GLY A 31 1.17 4.87 6.13
C GLY A 31 2.10 4.97 4.94
N SER A 32 1.90 5.98 4.08
CA SER A 32 2.60 6.15 2.81
C SER A 32 3.97 6.79 2.95
N PHE A 33 4.14 7.75 3.86
CA PHE A 33 5.36 8.55 3.96
C PHE A 33 6.07 8.41 5.30
N ALA A 34 5.34 8.52 6.41
CA ALA A 34 5.98 8.55 7.73
C ALA A 34 6.64 7.21 8.09
N LEU A 35 6.15 6.09 7.52
CA LEU A 35 6.72 4.77 7.73
C LEU A 35 7.91 4.43 6.80
N LEU A 36 8.21 5.27 5.79
CA LEU A 36 9.33 5.01 4.86
C LEU A 36 10.68 4.79 5.56
N PRO A 37 11.10 5.60 6.56
CA PRO A 37 12.38 5.39 7.23
C PRO A 37 12.47 4.02 7.91
N ALA A 38 11.39 3.58 8.55
CA ALA A 38 11.31 2.26 9.17
C ALA A 38 11.36 1.14 8.11
N GLY A 39 10.65 1.32 7.00
CA GLY A 39 10.68 0.39 5.87
C GLY A 39 12.07 0.24 5.26
N PHE A 40 12.81 1.34 5.07
CA PHE A 40 14.18 1.29 4.55
C PHE A 40 15.15 0.63 5.52
N LEU A 41 15.04 0.92 6.82
CA LEU A 41 15.86 0.28 7.84
C LEU A 41 15.63 -1.23 7.88
N PHE A 42 14.36 -1.65 7.89
CA PHE A 42 14.00 -3.06 7.86
C PHE A 42 14.50 -3.75 6.59
N THR A 43 14.29 -3.14 5.43
CA THR A 43 14.71 -3.70 4.14
C THR A 43 16.22 -3.90 4.09
N GLY A 44 17.01 -2.91 4.53
CA GLY A 44 18.47 -3.01 4.58
C GLY A 44 18.94 -4.09 5.54
N TRP A 45 18.38 -4.14 6.75
CA TRP A 45 18.68 -5.19 7.73
C TRP A 45 18.36 -6.59 7.21
N PHE A 46 17.18 -6.76 6.61
CA PHE A 46 16.72 -8.03 6.07
C PHE A 46 17.62 -8.49 4.90
N ALA A 47 17.92 -7.58 3.96
CA ALA A 47 18.81 -7.85 2.84
C ALA A 47 20.24 -8.22 3.28
N ASN A 48 20.73 -7.70 4.41
CA ASN A 48 22.04 -8.07 4.94
C ASN A 48 22.08 -9.53 5.44
N ILE A 49 20.96 -10.08 5.91
CA ILE A 49 20.89 -11.45 6.45
C ILE A 49 20.77 -12.48 5.32
N ILE A 50 19.93 -12.22 4.32
CA ILE A 50 19.56 -13.22 3.29
C ILE A 50 20.07 -12.90 1.89
N GLY A 51 20.71 -11.74 1.71
CA GLY A 51 21.16 -11.23 0.41
C GLY A 51 20.11 -10.38 -0.31
N GLY A 52 20.58 -9.41 -1.09
CA GLY A 52 19.72 -8.41 -1.73
C GLY A 52 18.72 -8.98 -2.73
N ALA A 53 19.14 -9.92 -3.59
CA ALA A 53 18.26 -10.51 -4.59
C ALA A 53 17.10 -11.30 -3.94
N ALA A 54 17.40 -12.13 -2.94
CA ALA A 54 16.39 -12.88 -2.20
C ALA A 54 15.44 -11.97 -1.44
N ALA A 55 15.96 -10.91 -0.78
CA ALA A 55 15.14 -9.94 -0.08
C ALA A 55 14.17 -9.20 -1.00
N ILE A 56 14.63 -8.75 -2.17
CA ILE A 56 13.76 -8.08 -3.16
C ILE A 56 12.65 -9.02 -3.60
N THR A 57 12.98 -10.28 -3.95
CA THR A 57 11.98 -11.26 -4.39
C THR A 57 10.96 -11.55 -3.30
N ILE A 58 11.41 -11.78 -2.05
CA ILE A 58 10.51 -12.11 -0.95
C ILE A 58 9.60 -10.93 -0.62
N LEU A 59 10.15 -9.74 -0.39
CA LEU A 59 9.37 -8.56 -0.02
C LEU A 59 8.40 -8.15 -1.14
N GLY A 60 8.86 -8.18 -2.39
CA GLY A 60 8.03 -7.92 -3.56
C GLY A 60 6.88 -8.93 -3.69
N ALA A 61 7.18 -10.23 -3.54
CA ALA A 61 6.16 -11.28 -3.56
C ALA A 61 5.17 -11.10 -2.40
N THR A 62 5.63 -10.75 -1.21
CA THR A 62 4.76 -10.48 -0.06
C THR A 62 3.77 -9.35 -0.37
N VAL A 63 4.22 -8.23 -0.94
CA VAL A 63 3.34 -7.09 -1.30
C VAL A 63 2.31 -7.49 -2.35
N VAL A 64 2.73 -8.21 -3.40
CA VAL A 64 1.82 -8.65 -4.47
C VAL A 64 0.78 -9.63 -3.90
N LEU A 65 1.21 -10.63 -3.14
CA LEU A 65 0.32 -11.63 -2.55
C LEU A 65 -0.64 -11.00 -1.55
N SER A 66 -0.17 -10.11 -0.67
CA SER A 66 -1.04 -9.42 0.29
C SER A 66 -2.09 -8.58 -0.43
N THR A 67 -1.70 -7.87 -1.50
CA THR A 67 -2.61 -7.05 -2.28
C THR A 67 -3.70 -7.90 -2.93
N VAL A 68 -3.31 -8.99 -3.60
CA VAL A 68 -4.27 -9.92 -4.24
C VAL A 68 -5.21 -10.52 -3.20
N LEU A 69 -4.70 -11.00 -2.06
CA LEU A 69 -5.51 -11.61 -1.01
C LEU A 69 -6.53 -10.61 -0.44
N ILE A 70 -6.11 -9.37 -0.17
CA ILE A 70 -7.01 -8.31 0.33
C ILE A 70 -8.09 -7.98 -0.70
N LEU A 71 -7.72 -7.84 -1.98
CA LEU A 71 -8.67 -7.55 -3.05
C LEU A 71 -9.68 -8.70 -3.24
N LEU A 72 -9.26 -9.96 -3.11
CA LEU A 72 -10.15 -11.12 -3.20
C LEU A 72 -11.16 -11.20 -2.04
N CYS A 73 -10.92 -10.51 -0.93
CA CYS A 73 -11.92 -10.36 0.13
C CYS A 73 -13.10 -9.46 -0.30
N ILE A 74 -12.96 -8.67 -1.37
CA ILE A 74 -14.01 -7.81 -1.90
C ILE A 74 -14.88 -8.63 -2.87
N PRO A 75 -16.18 -8.87 -2.56
CA PRO A 75 -17.03 -9.72 -3.38
C PRO A 75 -17.16 -9.29 -4.84
N ALA A 76 -17.15 -7.97 -5.09
CA ALA A 76 -17.21 -7.39 -6.43
C ALA A 76 -15.99 -7.75 -7.30
N ILE A 77 -14.82 -7.98 -6.69
CA ILE A 77 -13.60 -8.40 -7.40
C ILE A 77 -13.63 -9.91 -7.63
N ARG A 78 -14.08 -10.69 -6.64
CA ARG A 78 -14.12 -12.15 -6.74
C ARG A 78 -15.16 -12.67 -7.73
N LYS A 79 -16.26 -11.94 -7.92
CA LYS A 79 -17.37 -12.31 -8.82
C LYS A 79 -17.50 -11.32 -9.98
N PHE A 80 -16.36 -10.85 -10.48
CA PHE A 80 -16.34 -9.95 -11.62
C PHE A 80 -16.75 -10.73 -12.88
N ASP A 81 -17.90 -10.38 -13.46
CA ASP A 81 -18.39 -10.90 -14.76
C ASP A 81 -17.66 -10.22 -15.92
#